data_AF-A0A969TQ27-F1
#
_entry.id   AF-A0A969TQ27-F1
#
_cell.length_a   1.000
_cell.length_b   1.000
_cell.length_c   1.000
_cell.angle_alpha   90.00
_cell.angle_beta   90.00
_cell.angle_gamma   90.00
#
_symmetry.space_group_name_H-M   'P 1'
#
loop_
_entity.id
_entity.type
_entity.pdbx_description
1 polymer ?
#
loop_
_entity_poly.entity_id
_entity_poly.type
_entity_poly.pdbx_seq_one_letter_code
_entity_poly.pdbx_strand_id
1 'polypeptide(L)'
;MKLEKLLANLDNRWLYPIVIFIVGISVYSAILIVSVPSKLNLLLATNNSTFLFIAIASLLYLAYYPSGAIGTLTSFSGTLALFAVELSRFWRNGLSDGMTVAGFLPSSDAINYYTAALNLLEGKDLANTTFLIASWRPIFGGVLATLLGLTEQNLQITLAILVLINAIACFLLAREVQCGYGIAPAVLIVTLIFLFYKPFIGQVMTEHWGIALGTIGLAVLLRGTLKEHQKLCLLGIFC
;
A
#
# COMPACT_ATOMS: atom_id res chain seq x y z
N MET A 1 -12.83 -42.65 -4.20
CA MET A 1 -11.51 -43.30 -4.05
C MET A 1 -10.36 -42.69 -4.90
N LYS A 2 -10.53 -42.32 -6.18
CA LYS A 2 -9.47 -41.59 -6.94
C LYS A 2 -9.42 -40.07 -6.64
N LEU A 3 -10.57 -39.44 -6.35
CA LEU A 3 -10.66 -38.00 -6.07
C LEU A 3 -10.04 -37.63 -4.69
N GLU A 4 -10.27 -38.46 -3.68
CA GLU A 4 -9.69 -38.27 -2.33
C GLU A 4 -8.17 -38.45 -2.32
N LYS A 5 -7.62 -39.35 -3.16
CA LYS A 5 -6.16 -39.47 -3.35
C LYS A 5 -5.56 -38.29 -4.14
N LEU A 6 -6.35 -37.63 -4.99
CA LEU A 6 -5.94 -36.43 -5.71
C LEU A 6 -5.94 -35.19 -4.79
N LEU A 7 -6.91 -35.12 -3.87
CA LEU A 7 -6.99 -34.08 -2.83
C LEU A 7 -5.98 -34.31 -1.69
N ALA A 8 -5.68 -35.56 -1.33
CA ALA A 8 -4.66 -35.89 -0.33
C ALA A 8 -3.22 -35.63 -0.80
N ASN A 9 -2.99 -35.51 -2.12
CA ASN A 9 -1.69 -35.18 -2.70
C ASN A 9 -1.48 -33.65 -2.85
N LEU A 10 -2.48 -32.85 -2.49
CA LEU A 10 -2.39 -31.40 -2.34
C LEU A 10 -2.03 -31.05 -0.90
N ASP A 11 -0.97 -31.65 -0.35
CA ASP A 11 -0.24 -31.11 0.82
C ASP A 11 0.55 -29.86 0.38
N ASN A 12 -0.17 -28.96 -0.30
CA ASN A 12 0.35 -27.92 -1.18
C ASN A 12 0.46 -26.62 -0.40
N ARG A 13 1.35 -26.65 0.61
CA ARG A 13 1.74 -25.47 1.39
C ARG A 13 2.16 -24.29 0.49
N TRP A 14 2.58 -24.55 -0.74
CA TRP A 14 2.97 -23.56 -1.75
C TRP A 14 1.81 -22.93 -2.54
N LEU A 15 0.68 -23.63 -2.72
CA LEU A 15 -0.48 -23.05 -3.42
C LEU A 15 -1.21 -22.04 -2.55
N TYR A 16 -1.19 -22.26 -1.23
CA TYR A 16 -1.95 -21.46 -0.30
C TYR A 16 -1.58 -19.95 -0.34
N PRO A 17 -0.29 -19.54 -0.30
CA PRO A 17 0.10 -18.14 -0.46
C PRO A 17 -0.32 -17.53 -1.80
N ILE A 18 -0.25 -18.31 -2.89
CA ILE A 18 -0.62 -17.84 -4.23
C ILE A 18 -2.12 -17.52 -4.28
N VAL A 19 -2.95 -18.41 -3.73
CA VAL A 19 -4.40 -18.20 -3.67
C VAL A 19 -4.73 -16.97 -2.82
N ILE A 20 -4.11 -16.79 -1.65
CA ILE A 20 -4.30 -15.58 -0.84
C ILE A 20 -3.95 -14.33 -1.62
N PHE A 21 -2.81 -14.34 -2.30
CA PHE A 21 -2.32 -13.19 -3.05
C PHE A 21 -3.29 -12.82 -4.17
N ILE A 22 -3.75 -13.80 -4.94
CA ILE A 22 -4.74 -13.61 -6.02
C ILE A 22 -6.06 -13.07 -5.46
N VAL A 23 -6.58 -13.65 -4.36
CA VAL A 23 -7.83 -13.20 -3.76
C VAL A 23 -7.70 -11.78 -3.22
N GLY A 24 -6.61 -11.46 -2.51
CA GLY A 24 -6.37 -10.12 -1.97
C GLY A 24 -6.27 -9.05 -3.07
N ILE A 25 -5.54 -9.35 -4.16
CA ILE A 25 -5.48 -8.45 -5.33
C ILE A 25 -6.85 -8.33 -5.99
N SER A 26 -7.60 -9.42 -6.11
CA SER A 26 -8.94 -9.38 -6.70
C SER A 26 -9.89 -8.51 -5.88
N VAL A 27 -9.82 -8.59 -4.55
CA VAL A 27 -10.59 -7.71 -3.64
C VAL A 27 -10.16 -6.25 -3.81
N TYR A 28 -8.86 -5.97 -3.83
CA TYR A 28 -8.32 -4.63 -4.06
C TYR A 28 -8.84 -4.03 -5.37
N SER A 29 -8.69 -4.76 -6.48
CA SER A 29 -9.14 -4.33 -7.80
C SER A 29 -10.66 -4.19 -7.89
N ALA A 30 -11.42 -5.12 -7.28
CA ALA A 30 -12.88 -5.05 -7.26
C ALA A 30 -13.38 -3.79 -6.54
N ILE A 31 -12.73 -3.40 -5.43
CA ILE A 31 -13.06 -2.16 -4.71
C ILE A 31 -12.79 -0.93 -5.59
N LEU A 32 -11.68 -0.91 -6.32
CA LEU A 32 -11.39 0.20 -7.24
C LEU A 32 -12.40 0.30 -8.40
N ILE A 33 -12.92 -0.84 -8.88
CA ILE A 33 -13.90 -0.90 -9.98
C ILE A 33 -15.33 -0.59 -9.50
N VAL A 34 -15.86 -1.40 -8.59
CA VAL A 34 -17.24 -1.29 -8.06
C VAL A 34 -17.43 0.01 -7.30
N SER A 35 -16.33 0.47 -6.69
CA SER A 35 -16.18 1.71 -5.98
C SER A 35 -17.06 1.88 -4.73
N VAL A 36 -16.69 2.88 -3.92
CA VAL A 36 -17.24 3.06 -2.58
C VAL A 36 -18.59 3.79 -2.58
N PRO A 37 -19.59 3.34 -1.80
CA PRO A 37 -20.87 4.03 -1.62
C PRO A 37 -20.72 5.46 -1.11
N SER A 38 -21.54 6.40 -1.60
CA SER A 38 -21.47 7.84 -1.28
C SER A 38 -21.56 8.16 0.23
N LYS A 39 -22.36 7.40 0.99
CA LYS A 39 -22.45 7.54 2.45
C LYS A 39 -21.13 7.21 3.16
N LEU A 40 -20.41 6.20 2.67
CA LEU A 40 -19.12 5.79 3.24
C LEU A 40 -18.03 6.79 2.86
N ASN A 41 -18.09 7.37 1.66
CA ASN A 41 -17.22 8.48 1.27
C ASN A 41 -17.36 9.69 2.21
N LEU A 42 -18.59 10.05 2.60
CA LEU A 42 -18.82 11.17 3.53
C LEU A 42 -18.21 10.89 4.91
N LEU A 43 -18.39 9.68 5.44
CA LEU A 43 -17.82 9.28 6.73
C LEU A 43 -16.29 9.33 6.70
N LEU A 44 -15.65 8.79 5.65
CA LEU A 44 -14.19 8.81 5.51
C LEU A 44 -13.63 10.22 5.24
N ALA A 45 -14.43 11.11 4.65
CA ALA A 45 -14.08 12.50 4.44
C ALA A 45 -14.19 13.36 5.71
N THR A 46 -14.89 12.90 6.76
CA THR A 46 -14.92 13.65 8.02
C THR A 46 -13.53 13.68 8.67
N ASN A 47 -13.11 14.87 9.11
CA ASN A 47 -11.84 15.08 9.82
C ASN A 47 -11.85 14.58 11.28
N ASN A 48 -12.84 13.78 11.68
CA ASN A 48 -12.90 13.22 13.02
C ASN A 48 -11.95 12.01 13.14
N SER A 49 -10.68 12.32 13.40
CA SER A 49 -9.58 11.36 13.46
C SER A 49 -9.80 10.28 14.52
N THR A 50 -10.45 10.59 15.64
CA THR A 50 -10.72 9.61 16.71
C THR A 50 -11.73 8.55 16.30
N PHE A 51 -12.85 8.95 15.69
CA PHE A 51 -13.86 8.00 15.22
C PHE A 51 -13.30 7.08 14.12
N LEU A 52 -12.58 7.66 13.15
CA LEU A 52 -11.93 6.90 12.09
C LEU A 52 -10.91 5.92 12.66
N PHE A 53 -10.10 6.35 13.62
CA PHE A 53 -9.13 5.47 14.29
C PHE A 53 -9.82 4.25 14.92
N ILE A 54 -10.87 4.46 15.71
CA ILE A 54 -11.59 3.36 16.40
C ILE A 54 -12.24 2.42 15.39
N ALA A 55 -12.87 2.96 14.34
CA ALA A 55 -13.53 2.17 13.31
C ALA A 55 -12.53 1.29 12.53
N ILE A 56 -11.41 1.88 12.08
CA ILE A 56 -10.36 1.17 11.34
C ILE A 56 -9.70 0.12 12.23
N ALA A 57 -9.34 0.48 13.47
CA ALA A 57 -8.72 -0.45 14.40
C ALA A 57 -9.66 -1.63 14.70
N SER A 58 -10.95 -1.39 14.87
CA SER A 58 -11.94 -2.45 15.12
C SER A 58 -12.11 -3.39 13.92
N LEU A 59 -12.22 -2.84 12.71
CA LEU A 59 -12.31 -3.63 11.47
C LEU A 59 -11.06 -4.47 11.24
N LEU A 60 -9.89 -3.88 11.42
CA LEU A 60 -8.62 -4.60 11.30
C LEU A 60 -8.45 -5.64 12.41
N TYR A 61 -8.88 -5.37 13.63
CA TYR A 61 -8.83 -6.36 14.71
C TYR A 61 -9.63 -7.61 14.35
N LEU A 62 -10.85 -7.44 13.83
CA LEU A 62 -11.66 -8.55 13.34
C LEU A 62 -10.99 -9.28 12.16
N ALA A 63 -10.32 -8.56 11.27
CA ALA A 63 -9.60 -9.15 10.14
C ALA A 63 -8.35 -9.97 10.57
N TYR A 64 -7.67 -9.55 11.64
CA TYR A 64 -6.48 -10.21 12.18
C TYR A 64 -6.79 -11.27 13.25
N TYR A 65 -8.03 -11.35 13.71
CA TYR A 65 -8.47 -12.28 14.75
C TYR A 65 -8.35 -13.77 14.35
N PRO A 66 -8.76 -14.21 13.14
CA PRO A 66 -8.65 -15.61 12.78
C PRO A 66 -7.19 -16.05 12.69
N SER A 67 -6.91 -17.31 12.98
CA SER A 67 -5.56 -17.88 12.91
C SER A 67 -5.34 -18.68 11.63
N GLY A 68 -4.07 -19.06 11.40
CA GLY A 68 -3.67 -19.92 10.28
C GLY A 68 -3.89 -19.30 8.90
N ALA A 69 -4.37 -20.13 7.98
CA ALA A 69 -4.68 -19.75 6.62
C ALA A 69 -5.69 -18.59 6.57
N ILE A 70 -6.91 -18.84 7.03
CA ILE A 70 -8.03 -17.90 6.97
C ILE A 70 -7.62 -16.55 7.57
N GLY A 71 -6.91 -16.56 8.71
CA GLY A 71 -6.35 -15.35 9.32
C GLY A 71 -5.44 -14.53 8.42
N THR A 72 -4.56 -15.20 7.67
CA THR A 72 -3.66 -14.56 6.70
C THR A 72 -4.45 -13.99 5.53
N LEU A 73 -5.47 -14.70 5.05
CA LEU A 73 -6.34 -14.23 3.97
C LEU A 73 -7.15 -12.99 4.39
N THR A 74 -7.78 -13.03 5.56
CA THR A 74 -8.63 -11.94 6.07
C THR A 74 -7.81 -10.71 6.43
N SER A 75 -6.66 -10.88 7.09
CA SER A 75 -5.77 -9.75 7.43
C SER A 75 -5.14 -9.13 6.19
N PHE A 76 -4.68 -9.94 5.22
CA PHE A 76 -4.13 -9.45 3.95
C PHE A 76 -5.20 -8.70 3.16
N SER A 77 -6.33 -9.34 2.89
CA SER A 77 -7.42 -8.74 2.11
C SER A 77 -8.01 -7.52 2.81
N GLY A 78 -8.14 -7.54 4.15
CA GLY A 78 -8.62 -6.41 4.95
C GLY A 78 -7.69 -5.21 4.89
N THR A 79 -6.38 -5.44 4.94
CA THR A 79 -5.36 -4.37 4.80
C THR A 79 -5.40 -3.78 3.40
N LEU A 80 -5.43 -4.62 2.35
CA LEU A 80 -5.54 -4.14 0.98
C LEU A 80 -6.85 -3.38 0.73
N ALA A 81 -7.97 -3.89 1.24
CA ALA A 81 -9.28 -3.27 1.11
C ALA A 81 -9.32 -1.88 1.74
N LEU A 82 -8.71 -1.70 2.92
CA LEU A 82 -8.65 -0.40 3.60
C LEU A 82 -7.98 0.66 2.71
N PHE A 83 -6.84 0.32 2.09
CA PHE A 83 -6.12 1.21 1.19
C PHE A 83 -6.88 1.45 -0.13
N ALA A 84 -7.50 0.41 -0.69
CA ALA A 84 -8.31 0.50 -1.90
C ALA A 84 -9.53 1.41 -1.73
N VAL A 85 -10.22 1.29 -0.58
CA VAL A 85 -11.39 2.11 -0.24
C VAL A 85 -11.01 3.59 -0.21
N GLU A 86 -9.88 3.92 0.42
CA GLU A 86 -9.44 5.31 0.50
C GLU A 86 -9.00 5.88 -0.86
N LEU A 87 -8.32 5.08 -1.69
CA LEU A 87 -7.97 5.47 -3.06
C LEU A 87 -9.22 5.69 -3.92
N SER A 88 -10.20 4.78 -3.83
CA SER A 88 -11.49 4.91 -4.52
C SER A 88 -12.25 6.16 -4.06
N ARG A 89 -12.24 6.46 -2.75
CA ARG A 89 -12.81 7.70 -2.21
C ARG A 89 -12.13 8.92 -2.82
N PHE A 90 -10.81 8.94 -2.86
CA PHE A 90 -10.03 10.06 -3.36
C PHE A 90 -10.40 10.40 -4.81
N TRP A 91 -10.37 9.41 -5.71
CA TRP A 91 -10.75 9.60 -7.12
C TRP A 91 -12.20 10.06 -7.32
N ARG A 92 -13.12 9.62 -6.45
CA ARG A 92 -14.54 9.95 -6.56
C ARG A 92 -14.92 11.30 -6.01
N ASN A 93 -14.22 11.76 -4.98
CA ASN A 93 -14.51 13.06 -4.42
C ASN A 93 -14.21 14.17 -5.43
N GLY A 94 -13.25 13.97 -6.34
CA GLY A 94 -12.95 14.90 -7.42
C GLY A 94 -12.58 16.31 -6.92
N LEU A 95 -12.21 16.41 -5.64
CA LEU A 95 -11.91 17.68 -5.00
C LEU A 95 -10.49 18.08 -5.37
N SER A 96 -10.31 19.37 -5.61
CA SER A 96 -8.98 19.95 -5.69
C SER A 96 -8.44 20.19 -4.28
N ASP A 97 -7.20 19.80 -4.05
CA ASP A 97 -6.43 20.15 -2.86
C ASP A 97 -5.13 20.87 -3.29
N GLY A 98 -4.20 21.09 -2.36
CA GLY A 98 -2.93 21.76 -2.69
C GLY A 98 -2.05 21.00 -3.67
N MET A 99 -2.23 19.68 -3.78
CA MET A 99 -1.34 18.75 -4.50
C MET A 99 -2.00 18.09 -5.72
N THR A 100 -3.30 18.29 -5.88
CA THR A 100 -4.12 17.64 -6.88
C THR A 100 -5.26 18.54 -7.35
N VAL A 101 -5.47 18.62 -8.65
CA VAL A 101 -6.61 19.29 -9.29
C VAL A 101 -7.63 18.24 -9.71
N ALA A 102 -8.90 18.47 -9.37
CA ALA A 102 -10.02 17.58 -9.67
C ALA A 102 -9.82 16.13 -9.19
N GLY A 103 -9.11 15.93 -8.08
CA GLY A 103 -8.83 14.61 -7.49
C GLY A 103 -7.95 13.68 -8.33
N PHE A 104 -7.24 14.20 -9.33
CA PHE A 104 -6.44 13.36 -10.24
C PHE A 104 -5.17 14.03 -10.78
N LEU A 105 -5.27 15.28 -11.25
CA LEU A 105 -4.14 15.93 -11.93
C LEU A 105 -3.14 16.48 -10.90
N PRO A 106 -1.84 16.14 -10.98
CA PRO A 106 -0.85 16.64 -10.03
C PRO A 106 -0.75 18.18 -10.04
N SER A 107 -0.56 18.79 -8.87
CA SER A 107 -0.25 20.22 -8.73
C SER A 107 0.82 20.46 -7.66
N SER A 108 1.32 21.69 -7.57
CA SER A 108 2.36 22.07 -6.59
C SER A 108 3.58 21.13 -6.69
N ASP A 109 4.11 20.56 -5.60
CA ASP A 109 5.29 19.71 -5.68
C ASP A 109 5.05 18.39 -6.44
N ALA A 110 3.80 17.90 -6.50
CA ALA A 110 3.47 16.66 -7.18
C ALA A 110 3.68 16.76 -8.71
N ILE A 111 3.46 17.95 -9.31
CA ILE A 111 3.71 18.16 -10.75
C ILE A 111 5.19 18.05 -11.09
N ASN A 112 6.08 18.40 -10.15
CA ASN A 112 7.52 18.34 -10.35
C ASN A 112 7.97 16.87 -10.47
N TYR A 113 7.48 16.00 -9.58
CA TYR A 113 7.77 14.57 -9.64
C TYR A 113 7.18 13.90 -10.87
N TYR A 114 5.93 14.23 -11.22
CA TYR A 114 5.27 13.67 -12.40
C TYR A 114 6.00 14.07 -13.69
N THR A 115 6.33 15.35 -13.86
CA THR A 115 7.00 15.85 -15.07
C THR A 115 8.43 15.32 -15.18
N ALA A 116 9.15 15.18 -14.07
CA ALA A 116 10.48 14.57 -14.07
C ALA A 116 10.45 13.10 -14.51
N ALA A 117 9.41 12.35 -14.11
CA ALA A 117 9.23 10.97 -14.57
C ALA A 117 8.90 10.88 -16.07
N LEU A 118 8.09 11.80 -16.60
CA LEU A 118 7.83 11.88 -18.05
C LEU A 118 9.10 12.24 -18.84
N ASN A 119 9.90 13.19 -18.34
CA ASN A 119 11.19 13.53 -18.96
C ASN A 119 12.12 12.32 -19.04
N LEU A 120 12.21 11.52 -17.98
CA LEU A 120 12.99 10.27 -18.00
C LEU A 120 12.52 9.30 -19.07
N LEU A 121 11.20 9.14 -19.23
CA LEU A 121 10.62 8.29 -20.29
C LEU A 121 10.92 8.79 -21.70
N GLU A 122 11.05 10.10 -21.86
CA GLU A 122 11.43 10.75 -23.12
C GLU A 122 12.96 10.76 -23.36
N GLY A 123 13.75 10.16 -22.46
CA GLY A 123 15.21 10.14 -22.56
C GLY A 123 15.89 11.46 -22.17
N LYS A 124 15.19 12.34 -21.46
CA LYS A 124 15.71 13.60 -20.90
C LYS A 124 16.18 13.39 -19.45
N ASP A 125 17.04 14.29 -18.98
CA ASP A 125 17.53 14.26 -17.60
C ASP A 125 16.44 14.62 -16.58
N LEU A 126 16.54 14.01 -15.39
CA LEU A 126 15.72 14.35 -14.20
C LEU A 126 15.81 15.83 -13.83
N ALA A 127 17.01 16.40 -13.98
CA ALA A 127 17.39 17.73 -13.54
C ALA A 127 17.32 18.75 -14.68
N ASN A 128 16.17 18.90 -15.32
CA ASN A 128 15.96 20.11 -16.12
C ASN A 128 15.75 21.31 -15.18
N THR A 129 16.19 22.50 -15.56
CA THR A 129 16.21 23.74 -14.75
C THR A 129 14.85 24.14 -14.16
N THR A 130 13.76 23.55 -14.67
CA THR A 130 12.37 23.80 -14.25
C THR A 130 11.90 22.90 -13.08
N PHE A 131 12.53 21.75 -12.81
CA PHE A 131 11.98 20.72 -11.89
C PHE A 131 13.00 20.19 -10.85
N LEU A 132 13.81 21.09 -10.28
CA LEU A 132 14.92 20.76 -9.38
C LEU A 132 14.52 19.95 -8.11
N ILE A 133 13.29 20.12 -7.63
CA ILE A 133 12.79 19.43 -6.42
C ILE A 133 12.73 17.91 -6.62
N ALA A 134 12.45 17.45 -7.85
CA ALA A 134 12.43 16.02 -8.17
C ALA A 134 13.84 15.40 -8.11
N SER A 135 14.88 16.19 -8.44
CA SER A 135 16.27 15.76 -8.40
C SER A 135 16.80 15.51 -7.00
N TRP A 136 16.17 16.06 -5.96
CA TRP A 136 16.57 15.81 -4.56
C TRP A 136 16.17 14.41 -4.07
N ARG A 137 15.21 13.76 -4.73
CA ARG A 137 14.70 12.42 -4.39
C ARG A 137 14.67 11.53 -5.65
N PRO A 138 15.83 11.24 -6.26
CA PRO A 138 15.91 10.68 -7.62
C PRO A 138 15.35 9.25 -7.71
N ILE A 139 15.40 8.48 -6.63
CA ILE A 139 14.88 7.11 -6.57
C ILE A 139 13.38 7.10 -6.90
N PHE A 140 12.60 8.04 -6.34
CA PHE A 140 11.17 8.09 -6.60
C PHE A 140 10.87 8.43 -8.06
N GLY A 141 11.62 9.38 -8.65
CA GLY A 141 11.47 9.74 -10.06
C GLY A 141 11.70 8.53 -10.98
N GLY A 142 12.72 7.71 -10.71
CA GLY A 142 12.99 6.49 -11.48
C GLY A 142 11.91 5.41 -11.31
N VAL A 143 11.42 5.20 -10.08
CA VAL A 143 10.31 4.26 -9.81
C VAL A 143 9.04 4.71 -10.52
N LEU A 144 8.69 5.99 -10.40
CA LEU A 144 7.50 6.56 -11.04
C LEU A 144 7.59 6.48 -12.57
N ALA A 145 8.75 6.80 -13.16
CA ALA A 145 8.97 6.68 -14.61
C ALA A 145 8.81 5.22 -15.06
N THR A 146 9.37 4.27 -14.32
CA THR A 146 9.27 2.84 -14.65
C THR A 146 7.81 2.38 -14.63
N LEU A 147 7.05 2.73 -13.59
CA LEU A 147 5.64 2.35 -13.48
C LEU A 147 4.78 3.04 -14.55
N LEU A 148 5.03 4.32 -14.85
CA LEU A 148 4.37 5.02 -15.95
C LEU A 148 4.69 4.34 -17.29
N GLY A 149 5.94 3.95 -17.54
CA GLY A 149 6.32 3.21 -18.74
C GLY A 149 5.59 1.87 -18.87
N LEU A 150 5.48 1.10 -17.78
CA LEU A 150 4.78 -0.19 -17.75
C LEU A 150 3.26 -0.06 -17.90
N THR A 151 2.68 1.08 -17.50
CA THR A 151 1.24 1.33 -17.54
C THR A 151 0.82 2.17 -18.76
N GLU A 152 1.70 2.32 -19.75
CA GLU A 152 1.45 3.14 -20.95
C GLU A 152 1.05 4.59 -20.60
N GLN A 153 1.72 5.15 -19.59
CA GLN A 153 1.49 6.48 -19.03
C GLN A 153 0.12 6.66 -18.35
N ASN A 154 -0.54 5.57 -17.96
CA ASN A 154 -1.78 5.64 -17.18
C ASN A 154 -1.48 5.96 -15.70
N LEU A 155 -1.60 7.24 -15.35
CA LEU A 155 -1.35 7.74 -13.99
C LEU A 155 -2.28 7.08 -12.95
N GLN A 156 -3.54 6.80 -13.31
CA GLN A 156 -4.51 6.20 -12.39
C GLN A 156 -4.08 4.79 -11.98
N ILE A 157 -3.69 3.96 -12.95
CA ILE A 157 -3.18 2.61 -12.71
C ILE A 157 -1.84 2.68 -11.95
N THR A 158 -0.97 3.61 -12.32
CA THR A 158 0.31 3.83 -11.61
C THR A 158 0.10 4.11 -10.12
N LEU A 159 -0.82 5.01 -9.78
CA LEU A 159 -1.17 5.32 -8.39
C LEU A 159 -1.78 4.11 -7.66
N ALA A 160 -2.62 3.33 -8.34
CA ALA A 160 -3.15 2.08 -7.80
C ALA A 160 -2.02 1.10 -7.44
N ILE A 161 -1.03 0.94 -8.31
CA ILE A 161 0.13 0.08 -8.05
C ILE A 161 0.95 0.59 -6.87
N LEU A 162 1.23 1.90 -6.79
CA LEU A 162 1.96 2.51 -5.68
C LEU A 162 1.24 2.31 -4.33
N VAL A 163 -0.08 2.50 -4.30
CA VAL A 163 -0.90 2.27 -3.11
C VAL A 163 -0.95 0.79 -2.75
N LEU A 164 -1.03 -0.11 -3.73
CA LEU A 164 -0.98 -1.55 -3.52
C LEU A 164 0.35 -1.99 -2.89
N ILE A 165 1.48 -1.48 -3.38
CA ILE A 165 2.81 -1.75 -2.81
C ILE A 165 2.85 -1.34 -1.33
N ASN A 166 2.35 -0.15 -0.99
CA ASN A 166 2.28 0.32 0.39
C ASN A 166 1.39 -0.55 1.26
N ALA A 167 0.23 -0.97 0.76
CA ALA A 167 -0.68 -1.83 1.49
C ALA A 167 -0.07 -3.21 1.78
N ILE A 168 0.64 -3.79 0.80
CA ILE A 168 1.39 -5.05 0.98
C ILE A 168 2.52 -4.85 2.02
N ALA A 169 3.28 -3.77 1.93
CA ALA A 169 4.36 -3.46 2.85
C ALA A 169 3.86 -3.30 4.30
N CYS A 170 2.75 -2.59 4.49
CA CYS A 170 2.08 -2.44 5.79
C CYS A 170 1.60 -3.79 6.35
N PHE A 171 1.03 -4.65 5.50
CA PHE A 171 0.62 -5.99 5.91
C PHE A 171 1.81 -6.84 6.37
N LEU A 172 2.94 -6.81 5.64
CA LEU A 172 4.14 -7.56 6.00
C LEU A 172 4.69 -7.12 7.37
N LEU A 173 4.77 -5.80 7.61
CA LEU A 173 5.15 -5.26 8.90
C LEU A 173 4.20 -5.72 10.02
N ALA A 174 2.89 -5.59 9.80
CA ALA A 174 1.87 -6.02 10.73
C ALA A 174 2.00 -7.50 11.08
N ARG A 175 2.35 -8.34 10.10
CA ARG A 175 2.52 -9.77 10.30
C ARG A 175 3.70 -10.08 11.21
N GLU A 176 4.83 -9.41 11.02
CA GLU A 176 6.00 -9.59 11.90
C GLU A 176 5.71 -9.07 13.32
N VAL A 177 5.00 -7.93 13.45
CA VAL A 177 4.54 -7.43 14.76
C VAL A 177 3.55 -8.39 15.42
N GLN A 178 2.62 -8.98 14.66
CA GLN A 178 1.66 -9.96 15.17
C GLN A 178 2.36 -11.20 15.73
N CYS A 179 3.38 -11.70 15.02
CA CYS A 179 4.15 -12.86 15.44
C CYS A 179 4.96 -12.58 16.72
N GLY A 180 5.50 -11.37 16.89
CA GLY A 180 6.32 -11.02 18.07
C GLY A 180 5.53 -10.52 19.28
N TYR A 181 4.45 -9.77 19.06
CA TYR A 181 3.78 -8.97 20.11
C TYR A 181 2.26 -9.14 20.15
N GLY A 182 1.67 -9.93 19.25
CA GLY A 182 0.23 -10.22 19.20
C GLY A 182 -0.59 -9.26 18.34
N ILE A 183 -1.91 -9.48 18.33
CA ILE A 183 -2.84 -8.83 17.38
C ILE A 183 -3.00 -7.34 17.63
N ALA A 184 -3.15 -6.92 18.90
CA ALA A 184 -3.42 -5.52 19.22
C ALA A 184 -2.30 -4.56 18.76
N PRO A 185 -1.00 -4.85 19.00
CA PRO A 185 0.09 -4.04 18.45
C PRO A 185 0.14 -4.03 16.92
N ALA A 186 -0.17 -5.16 16.26
CA ALA A 186 -0.19 -5.26 14.81
C ALA A 186 -1.29 -4.39 14.18
N VAL A 187 -2.47 -4.36 14.79
CA VAL A 187 -3.59 -3.51 14.35
C VAL A 187 -3.28 -2.04 14.60
N LEU A 188 -2.70 -1.73 15.77
CA LEU A 188 -2.33 -0.38 16.14
C LEU A 188 -1.32 0.21 15.13
N ILE A 189 -0.26 -0.52 14.80
CA ILE A 189 0.78 -0.03 13.88
C ILE A 189 0.22 0.21 12.47
N VAL A 190 -0.61 -0.70 11.95
CA VAL A 190 -1.25 -0.52 10.63
C VAL A 190 -2.19 0.67 10.64
N THR A 191 -2.98 0.84 11.70
CA THR A 191 -3.93 1.96 11.82
C THR A 191 -3.18 3.30 11.84
N LEU A 192 -2.09 3.39 12.60
CA LEU A 192 -1.28 4.61 12.67
C LEU A 192 -0.61 4.94 11.33
N ILE A 193 0.01 3.94 10.69
CA ILE A 193 0.64 4.13 9.38
C ILE A 193 -0.40 4.51 8.33
N PHE A 194 -1.56 3.85 8.33
CA PHE A 194 -2.64 4.16 7.40
C PHE A 194 -3.14 5.59 7.58
N LEU A 195 -3.40 6.04 8.82
CA LEU A 195 -3.85 7.41 9.07
C LEU A 195 -2.80 8.46 8.69
N PHE A 196 -1.52 8.17 8.91
CA PHE A 196 -0.42 9.01 8.43
C PHE A 196 -0.35 9.05 6.90
N TYR A 197 -0.55 7.91 6.24
CA TYR A 197 -0.46 7.77 4.79
C TYR A 197 -1.69 8.32 4.05
N LYS A 198 -2.85 8.32 4.70
CA LYS A 198 -4.15 8.73 4.16
C LYS A 198 -4.11 10.02 3.31
N PRO A 199 -3.44 11.12 3.74
CA PRO A 199 -3.38 12.35 2.97
C PRO A 199 -2.61 12.24 1.64
N PHE A 200 -1.71 11.26 1.51
CA PHE A 200 -0.89 11.06 0.32
C PHE A 200 -1.51 10.07 -0.67
N ILE A 201 -2.55 9.34 -0.28
CA ILE A 201 -3.22 8.37 -1.16
C ILE A 201 -3.84 9.10 -2.35
N GLY A 202 -3.38 8.74 -3.55
CA GLY A 202 -3.87 9.30 -4.81
C GLY A 202 -3.09 10.53 -5.32
N GLN A 203 -2.03 10.95 -4.63
CA GLN A 203 -1.16 12.06 -5.05
C GLN A 203 0.14 11.55 -5.66
N VAL A 204 0.87 12.36 -6.44
CA VAL A 204 2.19 11.95 -6.98
C VAL A 204 3.28 12.42 -6.04
N MET A 205 3.47 11.69 -4.95
CA MET A 205 4.35 12.10 -3.84
C MET A 205 5.33 11.00 -3.44
N THR A 206 6.53 11.40 -3.04
CA THR A 206 7.65 10.50 -2.68
C THR A 206 7.36 9.62 -1.46
N GLU A 207 6.37 10.02 -0.66
CA GLU A 207 5.87 9.39 0.54
C GLU A 207 5.37 7.98 0.24
N HIS A 208 4.87 7.72 -0.98
CA HIS A 208 4.57 6.37 -1.45
C HIS A 208 5.78 5.44 -1.34
N TRP A 209 6.95 5.91 -1.73
CA TRP A 209 8.15 5.08 -1.72
C TRP A 209 8.80 5.05 -0.34
N GLY A 210 8.82 6.19 0.36
CA GLY A 210 9.36 6.28 1.71
C GLY A 210 8.63 5.38 2.72
N ILE A 211 7.29 5.32 2.67
CA ILE A 211 6.51 4.46 3.57
C ILE A 211 6.70 2.99 3.21
N ALA A 212 6.67 2.62 1.93
CA ALA A 212 6.89 1.24 1.51
C ALA A 212 8.27 0.72 1.97
N LEU A 213 9.34 1.48 1.71
CA LEU A 213 10.69 1.10 2.12
C LEU A 213 10.84 1.09 3.65
N GLY A 214 10.37 2.14 4.34
CA GLY A 214 10.48 2.21 5.80
C GLY A 214 9.72 1.10 6.52
N THR A 215 8.54 0.71 6.02
CA THR A 215 7.76 -0.40 6.59
C THR A 215 8.37 -1.77 6.29
N ILE A 216 8.91 -1.98 5.08
CA ILE A 216 9.65 -3.21 4.76
C ILE A 216 10.94 -3.30 5.58
N GLY A 217 11.72 -2.22 5.67
CA GLY A 217 12.94 -2.16 6.46
C GLY A 217 12.68 -2.50 7.93
N LEU A 218 11.64 -1.90 8.52
CA LEU A 218 11.21 -2.21 9.88
C LEU A 218 10.74 -3.66 10.02
N ALA A 219 9.98 -4.20 9.06
CA ALA A 219 9.52 -5.58 9.08
C ALA A 219 10.70 -6.58 9.05
N VAL A 220 11.69 -6.32 8.19
CA VAL A 220 12.90 -7.14 8.09
C VAL A 220 13.75 -7.03 9.36
N LEU A 221 13.90 -5.83 9.91
CA LEU A 221 14.63 -5.61 11.15
C LEU A 221 13.97 -6.37 12.32
N LEU A 222 12.65 -6.26 12.47
CA LEU A 222 11.88 -7.00 13.47
C LEU A 222 12.00 -8.51 13.28
N ARG A 223 11.93 -9.00 12.04
CA ARG A 223 12.17 -10.42 11.76
C ARG A 223 13.57 -10.85 12.17
N GLY A 224 14.57 -10.00 11.89
CA GLY A 224 15.96 -10.25 12.25
C GLY A 224 16.17 -10.32 13.75
N THR A 225 15.54 -9.44 14.53
CA THR A 225 15.61 -9.47 15.99
C THR A 225 14.89 -10.66 16.58
N LEU A 226 13.67 -10.98 16.09
CA LEU A 226 12.89 -12.13 16.56
C LEU A 226 13.56 -13.49 16.25
N LYS A 227 14.34 -13.57 15.18
CA LYS A 227 15.04 -14.80 14.76
C LYS A 227 16.55 -14.79 15.05
N GLU A 228 17.05 -13.77 15.76
CA GLU A 228 18.47 -13.59 16.07
C GLU A 228 19.41 -13.66 14.83
N HIS A 229 18.93 -13.20 13.68
CA HIS A 229 19.65 -13.23 12.41
C HIS A 229 20.26 -11.87 12.05
N GLN A 230 21.53 -11.68 12.39
CA GLN A 230 22.28 -10.42 12.17
C GLN A 230 22.22 -9.91 10.72
N LYS A 231 22.27 -10.80 9.72
CA LYS A 231 22.19 -10.41 8.30
C LYS A 231 20.85 -9.75 7.94
N LEU A 232 19.75 -10.20 8.54
CA LEU A 232 18.44 -9.59 8.34
C LEU A 232 18.36 -8.23 9.03
N CYS A 233 18.91 -8.10 10.23
CA CYS A 233 18.99 -6.79 10.91
C CYS A 233 19.75 -5.76 10.08
N LEU A 234 20.90 -6.15 9.50
CA LEU A 234 21.68 -5.27 8.63
C LEU A 234 20.89 -4.89 7.37
N LEU A 235 20.23 -5.86 6.72
CA LEU A 235 19.43 -5.58 5.52
C LEU A 235 18.29 -4.59 5.81
N GLY A 236 17.61 -4.72 6.95
CA GLY A 236 16.55 -3.80 7.36
C GLY A 236 17.00 -2.35 7.58
N ILE A 237 18.27 -2.13 7.93
CA ILE A 237 18.85 -0.78 8.11
C ILE A 237 19.13 -0.10 6.76
N PHE A 238 19.39 -0.88 5.71
CA PHE A 238 19.72 -0.37 4.37
C PHE A 238 18.51 -0.24 3.43
N CYS A 239 17.31 -0.62 3.89
CA CYS A 239 16.05 -0.36 3.18
C CYS A 239 15.60 1.09 3.39
#